data_AF-A0A813UJN2-F1
#
_entry.id   AF-A0A813UJN2-F1
#
_cell.length_a   1.000
_cell.length_b   1.000
_cell.length_c   1.000
_cell.angle_alpha   90.00
_cell.angle_beta   90.00
_cell.angle_gamma   90.00
#
_symmetry.space_group_name_H-M   'P 1'
#
loop_
_entity.id
_entity.type
_entity.pdbx_description
1 polymer ?
#
loop_
_entity_poly.entity_id
_entity_poly.type
_entity_poly.pdbx_seq_one_letter_code
_entity_poly.pdbx_strand_id
1 'polypeptide(L)'
;MSSSSVSDGILSFATQYSIYTGFITFSFGVIVLVGFLPIVIASTFSILAYHNVRRIVRRQLPIFRRKLDKQITAMVLMRVIVFVCLSLPYNAHRIYVINYPTSRNTPMAYAIGRLIQAILLSMIITNYMVNFYIFIIFSSRFRRQVKLVLVRKCWQRWRYWCCHINNRIEPENNIEGRNSQMESDENI
;
A
#
# COMPACT_ATOMS: atom_id res chain seq x y z
N MET A 1 -34.67 -55.42 -6.97
CA MET A 1 -33.65 -54.83 -7.88
C MET A 1 -33.98 -53.38 -8.32
N SER A 2 -34.83 -52.63 -7.59
CA SER A 2 -35.25 -51.27 -8.00
C SER A 2 -34.86 -50.15 -7.01
N SER A 3 -34.24 -50.47 -5.87
CA SER A 3 -33.91 -49.49 -4.83
C SER A 3 -32.55 -48.79 -5.03
N SER A 4 -31.62 -49.37 -5.77
CA SER A 4 -30.29 -48.79 -6.00
C SER A 4 -30.30 -47.62 -7.00
N SER A 5 -31.12 -47.68 -8.05
CA SER A 5 -31.15 -46.64 -9.10
C SER A 5 -31.75 -45.32 -8.63
N VAL A 6 -32.66 -45.34 -7.65
CA VAL A 6 -33.27 -44.12 -7.09
C VAL A 6 -32.27 -43.38 -6.20
N SER A 7 -31.48 -44.10 -5.41
CA SER A 7 -30.44 -43.51 -4.55
C SER A 7 -29.33 -42.84 -5.36
N ASP A 8 -28.91 -43.45 -6.48
CA ASP A 8 -27.88 -42.88 -7.36
C ASP A 8 -28.36 -41.58 -8.04
N GLY A 9 -29.62 -41.52 -8.44
CA GLY A 9 -30.24 -40.31 -8.99
C GLY A 9 -30.27 -39.16 -7.98
N ILE A 10 -30.70 -39.42 -6.75
CA ILE A 10 -30.76 -38.40 -5.68
C ILE A 10 -29.36 -37.88 -5.33
N LEU A 11 -28.34 -38.75 -5.29
CA LEU A 11 -26.96 -38.35 -5.04
C LEU A 11 -26.38 -37.47 -6.16
N SER A 12 -26.71 -37.78 -7.42
CA SER A 12 -26.35 -36.96 -8.59
C SER A 12 -26.99 -35.57 -8.54
N PHE A 13 -28.30 -35.48 -8.22
CA PHE A 13 -28.98 -34.19 -8.09
C PHE A 13 -28.46 -33.36 -6.91
N ALA A 14 -28.20 -33.99 -5.77
CA ALA A 14 -27.68 -33.31 -4.59
C ALA A 14 -26.26 -32.73 -4.82
N THR A 15 -25.39 -33.50 -5.47
CA THR A 15 -24.03 -33.04 -5.83
C THR A 15 -24.07 -31.91 -6.84
N GLN A 16 -24.93 -32.00 -7.86
CA GLN A 16 -25.07 -30.95 -8.86
C GLN A 16 -25.65 -29.66 -8.29
N TYR A 17 -26.66 -29.74 -7.41
CA TYR A 17 -27.22 -28.58 -6.72
C TYR A 17 -26.19 -27.90 -5.79
N SER A 18 -25.41 -28.68 -5.05
CA SER A 18 -24.35 -28.17 -4.16
C SER A 18 -23.24 -27.44 -4.94
N ILE A 19 -22.82 -27.98 -6.08
CA ILE A 19 -21.84 -27.33 -6.97
C ILE A 19 -22.41 -26.00 -7.51
N TYR A 20 -23.68 -25.99 -7.92
CA TYR A 20 -24.31 -24.81 -8.50
C TYR A 20 -24.50 -23.67 -7.49
N THR A 21 -24.98 -24.00 -6.29
CA THR A 21 -25.14 -23.03 -5.19
C THR A 21 -23.79 -22.50 -4.70
N GLY A 22 -22.77 -23.35 -4.60
CA GLY A 22 -21.40 -22.94 -4.30
C GLY A 22 -20.83 -21.97 -5.34
N PHE A 23 -21.03 -22.27 -6.63
CA PHE A 23 -20.56 -21.43 -7.73
C PHE A 23 -21.23 -20.05 -7.72
N ILE A 24 -22.56 -19.99 -7.58
CA ILE A 24 -23.29 -18.71 -7.57
C ILE A 24 -22.90 -17.88 -6.34
N THR A 25 -22.91 -18.48 -5.15
CA THR A 25 -22.65 -17.76 -3.90
C THR A 25 -21.23 -17.22 -3.86
N PHE A 26 -20.26 -18.02 -4.29
CA PHE A 26 -18.85 -17.64 -4.26
C PHE A 26 -18.50 -16.66 -5.39
N SER A 27 -18.96 -16.92 -6.61
CA SER A 27 -18.61 -16.09 -7.77
C SER A 27 -19.34 -14.74 -7.73
N PHE A 28 -20.66 -14.75 -7.52
CA PHE A 28 -21.44 -13.53 -7.48
C PHE A 28 -21.16 -12.73 -6.20
N GLY A 29 -21.20 -13.40 -5.05
CA GLY A 29 -20.99 -12.75 -3.76
C GLY A 29 -19.61 -12.13 -3.63
N VAL A 30 -18.55 -12.90 -3.86
CA VAL A 30 -17.19 -12.43 -3.59
C VAL A 30 -16.71 -11.46 -4.68
N ILE A 31 -16.94 -11.75 -5.95
CA ILE A 31 -16.36 -10.92 -7.02
C ILE A 31 -17.15 -9.63 -7.21
N VAL A 32 -18.49 -9.71 -7.18
CA VAL A 32 -19.32 -8.53 -7.43
C VAL A 32 -19.37 -7.65 -6.18
N LEU A 33 -19.71 -8.19 -5.00
CA LEU A 33 -19.80 -7.36 -3.79
C LEU A 33 -18.44 -6.92 -3.24
N VAL A 34 -17.41 -7.77 -3.29
CA VAL A 34 -16.10 -7.41 -2.71
C VAL A 34 -15.15 -6.81 -3.75
N GLY A 35 -15.31 -7.14 -5.03
CA GLY A 35 -14.47 -6.61 -6.11
C GLY A 35 -15.03 -5.32 -6.73
N PHE A 36 -16.15 -5.42 -7.45
CA PHE A 36 -16.66 -4.32 -8.27
C PHE A 36 -17.43 -3.26 -7.48
N LEU A 37 -18.26 -3.67 -6.51
CA LEU A 37 -19.05 -2.75 -5.70
C LEU A 37 -18.20 -1.65 -5.03
N PRO A 38 -17.09 -1.95 -4.32
CA PRO A 38 -16.26 -0.90 -3.72
C PRO A 38 -15.59 -0.02 -4.77
N ILE A 39 -15.26 -0.55 -5.96
CA ILE A 39 -14.72 0.25 -7.07
C ILE A 39 -15.76 1.27 -7.53
N VAL A 40 -17.01 0.83 -7.75
CA VAL A 40 -18.10 1.70 -8.20
C VAL A 40 -18.41 2.76 -7.15
N ILE A 41 -18.58 2.35 -5.88
CA ILE A 41 -18.86 3.27 -4.77
C ILE A 41 -17.72 4.28 -4.61
N ALA A 42 -16.46 3.84 -4.57
CA ALA A 42 -15.33 4.75 -4.41
C ALA A 42 -15.21 5.72 -5.59
N SER A 43 -15.47 5.26 -6.81
CA SER A 43 -15.43 6.09 -8.01
C SER A 43 -16.53 7.14 -8.02
N THR A 44 -17.78 6.76 -7.73
CA THR A 44 -18.90 7.71 -7.68
C THR A 44 -18.71 8.74 -6.57
N PHE A 45 -18.31 8.32 -5.37
CA PHE A 45 -18.00 9.24 -4.27
C PHE A 45 -16.83 10.17 -4.60
N SER A 46 -15.77 9.67 -5.24
CA SER A 46 -14.64 10.50 -5.64
C SER A 46 -15.03 11.55 -6.68
N ILE A 47 -15.86 11.17 -7.66
CA ILE A 47 -16.37 12.09 -8.68
C ILE A 47 -17.28 13.14 -8.02
N LEU A 48 -18.22 12.73 -7.17
CA LEU A 48 -19.12 13.63 -6.43
C LEU A 48 -18.32 14.61 -5.55
N ALA A 49 -17.31 14.12 -4.82
CA ALA A 49 -16.42 14.95 -4.03
C ALA A 49 -15.70 15.98 -4.89
N TYR A 50 -15.20 15.57 -6.07
CA TYR A 50 -14.56 16.48 -7.01
C TYR A 50 -15.52 17.57 -7.53
N HIS A 51 -16.75 17.19 -7.91
CA HIS A 51 -17.76 18.16 -8.35
C HIS A 51 -18.16 19.15 -7.25
N ASN A 52 -18.39 18.65 -6.03
CA ASN A 52 -18.75 19.49 -4.89
C ASN A 52 -17.64 20.48 -4.55
N VAL A 53 -16.38 20.04 -4.52
CA VAL A 53 -15.24 20.93 -4.28
C VAL A 53 -15.12 21.96 -5.40
N ARG A 54 -15.25 21.56 -6.67
CA ARG A 54 -15.22 22.50 -7.81
C ARG A 54 -16.35 23.52 -7.77
N ARG A 55 -17.53 23.15 -7.25
CA ARG A 55 -18.69 24.05 -7.09
C ARG A 55 -18.48 25.04 -5.96
N ILE A 56 -18.05 24.58 -4.78
CA ILE A 56 -17.78 25.40 -3.59
C ILE A 56 -16.71 26.45 -3.88
N VAL A 57 -15.68 26.06 -4.63
CA VAL A 57 -14.59 26.93 -5.07
C VAL A 57 -15.06 28.20 -5.80
N ARG A 58 -16.24 28.18 -6.45
CA ARG A 58 -16.78 29.35 -7.17
C ARG A 58 -17.46 30.38 -6.25
N ARG A 59 -17.79 30.03 -4.98
CA ARG A 59 -18.62 30.85 -4.08
C ARG A 59 -17.85 31.59 -2.96
N GLN A 60 -16.62 32.06 -3.22
CA GLN A 60 -15.87 32.99 -2.33
C GLN A 60 -15.44 32.44 -0.95
N LEU A 61 -14.65 31.36 -0.91
CA LEU A 61 -13.90 31.00 0.31
C LEU A 61 -12.48 31.62 0.31
N PRO A 62 -11.92 31.93 1.49
CA PRO A 62 -10.57 32.50 1.61
C PRO A 62 -9.53 31.64 0.88
N ILE A 63 -8.64 32.30 0.13
CA ILE A 63 -7.68 31.71 -0.83
C ILE A 63 -6.85 30.58 -0.22
N PHE A 64 -6.55 30.66 1.09
CA PHE A 64 -5.72 29.67 1.79
C PHE A 64 -6.41 28.32 2.02
N ARG A 65 -7.71 28.31 2.34
CA ARG A 65 -8.48 27.06 2.52
C ARG A 65 -8.68 26.33 1.18
N ARG A 66 -8.86 27.09 0.10
CA ARG A 66 -9.03 26.55 -1.26
C ARG A 66 -7.89 25.65 -1.74
N LYS A 67 -6.63 26.01 -1.44
CA LYS A 67 -5.46 25.22 -1.87
C LYS A 67 -5.37 23.89 -1.12
N LEU A 68 -5.77 23.87 0.16
CA LEU A 68 -5.80 22.65 0.97
C LEU A 68 -6.87 21.68 0.47
N ASP A 69 -8.08 22.16 0.26
CA ASP A 69 -9.20 21.31 -0.19
C ASP A 69 -8.89 20.70 -1.56
N LYS A 70 -8.41 21.53 -2.52
CA LYS A 70 -8.02 21.06 -3.86
C LYS A 70 -6.94 19.97 -3.79
N GLN A 71 -5.98 20.11 -2.88
CA GLN A 71 -4.91 19.13 -2.67
C GLN A 71 -5.46 17.81 -2.12
N ILE A 72 -6.34 17.85 -1.12
CA ILE A 72 -6.96 16.67 -0.54
C ILE A 72 -7.82 15.94 -1.58
N THR A 73 -8.66 16.67 -2.33
CA THR A 73 -9.52 16.03 -3.35
C THR A 73 -8.70 15.42 -4.48
N ALA A 74 -7.66 16.11 -4.95
CA ALA A 74 -6.76 15.56 -5.97
C ALA A 74 -6.03 14.29 -5.46
N MET A 75 -5.64 14.29 -4.19
CA MET A 75 -5.02 13.13 -3.56
C MET A 75 -5.97 11.93 -3.50
N VAL A 76 -7.22 12.14 -3.07
CA VAL A 76 -8.25 11.08 -3.02
C VAL A 76 -8.54 10.54 -4.42
N LEU A 77 -8.67 11.42 -5.41
CA LEU A 77 -8.94 11.01 -6.79
C LEU A 77 -7.80 10.15 -7.36
N MET A 78 -6.55 10.54 -7.13
CA MET A 78 -5.39 9.73 -7.53
C MET A 78 -5.36 8.38 -6.81
N ARG A 79 -5.72 8.34 -5.53
CA ARG A 79 -5.83 7.09 -4.77
C ARG A 79 -6.87 6.14 -5.38
N VAL A 80 -8.04 6.66 -5.76
CA VAL A 80 -9.09 5.85 -6.40
C VAL A 80 -8.63 5.37 -7.78
N ILE A 81 -7.98 6.22 -8.59
CA ILE A 81 -7.44 5.81 -9.89
C ILE A 81 -6.45 4.65 -9.74
N VAL A 82 -5.46 4.77 -8.84
CA VAL A 82 -4.49 3.68 -8.64
C VAL A 82 -5.15 2.43 -8.06
N PHE A 83 -6.11 2.59 -7.14
CA PHE A 83 -6.90 1.48 -6.61
C PHE A 83 -7.62 0.72 -7.72
N VAL A 84 -8.25 1.42 -8.67
CA VAL A 84 -8.91 0.82 -9.85
C VAL A 84 -7.90 0.12 -10.74
N CYS A 85 -6.80 0.80 -11.10
CA CYS A 85 -5.77 0.24 -11.99
C CYS A 85 -5.12 -1.03 -11.42
N LEU A 86 -4.88 -1.11 -10.11
CA LEU A 86 -4.26 -2.28 -9.48
C LEU A 86 -5.26 -3.41 -9.17
N SER A 87 -6.52 -3.09 -8.90
CA SER A 87 -7.52 -4.09 -8.51
C SER A 87 -8.23 -4.74 -9.71
N LEU A 88 -8.37 -4.01 -10.82
CA LEU A 88 -9.08 -4.48 -12.02
C LEU A 88 -8.43 -5.74 -12.64
N PRO A 89 -7.11 -5.82 -12.85
CA PRO A 89 -6.47 -7.01 -13.46
C PRO A 89 -6.68 -8.28 -12.64
N TYR A 90 -6.66 -8.18 -11.32
CA TYR A 90 -6.91 -9.31 -10.44
C TYR A 90 -8.37 -9.79 -10.49
N ASN A 91 -9.33 -8.86 -10.49
CA ASN A 91 -10.74 -9.20 -10.63
C ASN A 91 -11.03 -9.85 -12.00
N ALA A 92 -10.45 -9.31 -13.08
CA ALA A 92 -10.57 -9.90 -14.41
C ALA A 92 -9.99 -11.32 -14.48
N HIS A 93 -8.81 -11.55 -13.91
CA HIS A 93 -8.21 -12.88 -13.84
C HIS A 93 -9.04 -13.86 -12.98
N ARG A 94 -9.63 -13.40 -11.87
CA ARG A 94 -10.54 -14.25 -11.07
C ARG A 94 -11.74 -14.71 -11.89
N ILE A 95 -12.36 -13.82 -12.65
CA ILE A 95 -13.47 -14.17 -13.57
C ILE A 95 -12.98 -15.18 -14.60
N TYR A 96 -11.81 -14.94 -15.21
CA TYR A 96 -11.24 -15.85 -16.20
C TYR A 96 -11.05 -17.27 -15.64
N VAL A 97 -10.41 -17.43 -14.47
CA VAL A 97 -10.15 -18.74 -13.85
C VAL A 97 -11.44 -19.50 -13.52
N ILE A 98 -12.51 -18.79 -13.16
CA ILE A 98 -13.81 -19.38 -12.84
C ILE A 98 -14.53 -19.87 -14.09
N ASN A 99 -14.45 -19.12 -15.19
CA ASN A 99 -15.09 -19.49 -16.47
C ASN A 99 -14.30 -20.56 -17.23
N TYR A 100 -12.97 -20.60 -17.06
CA TYR A 100 -12.07 -21.52 -17.75
C TYR A 100 -11.20 -22.29 -16.76
N PRO A 101 -11.77 -23.30 -16.05
CA PRO A 101 -11.02 -24.07 -15.08
C PRO A 101 -9.89 -24.84 -15.78
N THR A 102 -8.64 -24.48 -15.48
CA THR A 102 -7.47 -25.15 -16.03
C THR A 102 -7.36 -26.57 -15.45
N SER A 103 -7.37 -27.57 -16.32
CA SER A 103 -7.19 -28.96 -15.90
C SER A 103 -5.78 -29.18 -15.33
N ARG A 104 -5.70 -29.86 -14.18
CA ARG A 104 -4.44 -30.22 -13.50
C ARG A 104 -3.57 -31.17 -14.32
N ASN A 105 -4.13 -31.75 -15.39
CA ASN A 105 -3.44 -32.72 -16.24
C ASN A 105 -2.36 -32.06 -17.12
N THR A 106 -2.35 -30.73 -17.22
CA THR A 106 -1.34 -29.97 -17.98
C THR A 106 -0.46 -29.14 -17.03
N PRO A 107 0.68 -29.68 -16.57
CA PRO A 107 1.48 -29.03 -15.52
C PRO A 107 2.00 -27.65 -15.95
N MET A 108 2.30 -27.46 -17.24
CA MET A 108 2.78 -26.19 -17.78
C MET A 108 1.75 -25.07 -17.66
N ALA A 109 0.50 -25.30 -18.11
CA ALA A 109 -0.57 -24.29 -18.03
C ALA A 109 -0.89 -23.94 -16.56
N TYR A 110 -0.84 -24.93 -15.67
CA TYR A 110 -1.01 -24.72 -14.25
C TYR A 110 0.09 -23.84 -13.64
N ALA A 111 1.35 -24.09 -13.99
CA ALA A 111 2.49 -23.29 -13.52
C ALA A 111 2.38 -21.82 -13.97
N ILE A 112 2.00 -21.58 -15.23
CA ILE A 112 1.75 -20.23 -15.76
C ILE A 112 0.63 -19.53 -14.97
N GLY A 113 -0.51 -20.21 -14.77
CA GLY A 113 -1.63 -19.65 -14.01
C GLY A 113 -1.23 -19.27 -12.58
N ARG A 114 -0.39 -20.08 -11.93
CA ARG A 114 0.16 -19.77 -10.60
C ARG A 114 1.06 -18.55 -10.59
N LEU A 115 1.93 -18.40 -11.59
CA LEU A 115 2.79 -17.23 -11.73
C LEU A 115 1.97 -15.95 -11.93
N ILE A 116 0.98 -15.98 -12.82
CA ILE A 116 0.06 -14.85 -13.06
C ILE A 116 -0.67 -14.49 -11.76
N GLN A 117 -1.19 -15.49 -11.04
CA GLN A 117 -1.84 -15.28 -9.75
C GLN A 117 -0.91 -14.60 -8.73
N ALA A 118 0.35 -15.02 -8.63
CA ALA A 118 1.33 -14.43 -7.73
C ALA A 118 1.64 -12.97 -8.10
N ILE A 119 1.80 -12.66 -9.39
CA ILE A 119 2.02 -11.30 -9.89
C ILE A 119 0.82 -10.41 -9.54
N LEU A 120 -0.41 -10.85 -9.83
CA LEU A 120 -1.61 -10.07 -9.56
C LEU A 120 -1.85 -9.87 -8.05
N LEU A 121 -1.51 -10.87 -7.23
CA LEU A 121 -1.56 -10.73 -5.77
C LEU A 121 -0.54 -9.69 -5.27
N SER A 122 0.67 -9.67 -5.84
CA SER A 122 1.68 -8.67 -5.51
C SER A 122 1.24 -7.25 -5.87
N MET A 123 0.50 -7.07 -6.97
CA MET A 123 -0.12 -5.80 -7.35
C MET A 123 -1.13 -5.31 -6.31
N ILE A 124 -1.98 -6.22 -5.80
CA ILE A 124 -2.93 -5.89 -4.72
C ILE A 124 -2.21 -5.49 -3.45
N ILE A 125 -1.17 -6.23 -3.05
CA ILE A 125 -0.40 -5.91 -1.84
C ILE A 125 0.26 -4.53 -1.99
N THR A 126 0.77 -4.24 -3.18
CA THR A 126 1.37 -2.93 -3.51
C THR A 126 0.37 -1.78 -3.34
N ASN A 127 -0.92 -1.99 -3.61
CA ASN A 127 -1.97 -1.00 -3.43
C ASN A 127 -2.04 -0.47 -1.98
N TYR A 128 -1.81 -1.34 -0.98
CA TYR A 128 -1.73 -0.90 0.42
C TYR A 128 -0.55 0.06 0.66
N MET A 129 0.59 -0.21 0.03
CA MET A 129 1.81 0.62 0.12
C MET A 129 1.69 1.93 -0.65
N VAL A 130 0.99 1.94 -1.79
CA VAL A 130 0.79 3.12 -2.62
C VAL A 130 0.16 4.27 -1.83
N ASN A 131 -0.73 3.99 -0.87
CA ASN A 131 -1.33 5.04 -0.03
C ASN A 131 -0.25 5.92 0.63
N PHE A 132 0.78 5.29 1.19
CA PHE A 132 1.90 5.99 1.83
C PHE A 132 2.70 6.83 0.81
N TYR A 133 3.00 6.27 -0.36
CA TYR A 133 3.71 6.98 -1.41
C TYR A 133 2.93 8.17 -1.98
N ILE A 134 1.61 8.02 -2.19
CA ILE A 134 0.74 9.12 -2.62
C ILE A 134 0.75 10.25 -1.59
N PHE A 135 0.68 9.94 -0.29
CA PHE A 135 0.80 10.95 0.78
C PHE A 135 2.12 11.71 0.70
N ILE A 136 3.24 11.00 0.49
CA ILE A 136 4.57 11.61 0.34
C ILE A 136 4.64 12.53 -0.89
N ILE A 137 4.14 12.07 -2.04
CA ILE A 137 4.25 12.82 -3.30
C ILE A 137 3.35 14.06 -3.28
N PHE A 138 2.08 13.90 -2.90
CA PHE A 138 1.10 14.98 -3.02
C PHE A 138 1.14 15.97 -1.86
N SER A 139 1.47 15.54 -0.65
CA SER A 139 1.46 16.45 0.51
C SER A 139 2.79 17.20 0.62
N SER A 140 2.84 18.41 0.04
CA SER A 140 3.97 19.35 0.21
C SER A 140 4.19 19.73 1.69
N ARG A 141 3.12 19.83 2.48
CA ARG A 141 3.18 20.07 3.92
C ARG A 141 3.79 18.89 4.65
N PHE A 142 3.37 17.67 4.32
CA PHE A 142 3.95 16.45 4.89
C PHE A 142 5.44 16.34 4.52
N ARG A 143 5.82 16.60 3.26
CA ARG A 143 7.23 16.64 2.86
C ARG A 143 8.05 17.64 3.67
N ARG A 144 7.50 18.83 3.94
CA ARG A 144 8.17 19.81 4.81
C ARG A 144 8.29 19.31 6.24
N GLN A 145 7.23 18.75 6.82
CA GLN A 145 7.27 18.19 8.18
C GLN A 145 8.24 17.01 8.29
N VAL A 146 8.21 16.07 7.35
CA VAL A 146 9.15 14.94 7.28
C VAL A 146 10.58 15.44 7.14
N LYS A 147 10.86 16.40 6.26
CA LYS A 147 12.18 17.04 6.16
C LYS A 147 12.59 17.66 7.50
N LEU A 148 11.71 18.40 8.17
CA LEU A 148 12.02 19.01 9.47
C LEU A 148 12.30 17.96 10.55
N VAL A 149 11.52 16.88 10.60
CA VAL A 149 11.74 15.79 11.56
C VAL A 149 13.05 15.05 11.27
N LEU A 150 13.33 14.76 10.00
CA LEU A 150 14.58 14.11 9.58
C LEU A 150 15.79 14.99 9.85
N VAL A 151 15.72 16.30 9.53
CA VAL A 151 16.78 17.27 9.83
C VAL A 151 16.99 17.37 11.33
N ARG A 152 15.93 17.43 12.15
CA ARG A 152 16.05 17.44 13.61
C ARG A 152 16.72 16.17 14.15
N LYS A 153 16.34 14.98 13.67
CA LYS A 153 16.98 13.73 14.09
C LYS A 153 18.43 13.63 13.64
N CYS A 154 18.73 14.02 12.41
CA CYS A 154 20.11 14.05 11.91
C CYS A 154 20.96 15.05 12.69
N TRP A 155 20.42 16.24 12.99
CA TRP A 155 21.08 17.25 13.79
C TRP A 155 21.34 16.78 15.22
N GLN A 156 20.37 16.15 15.86
CA GLN A 156 20.54 15.56 17.20
C GLN A 156 21.63 14.49 17.19
N ARG A 157 21.63 13.60 16.19
CA ARG A 157 22.64 12.54 16.06
C ARG A 157 24.04 13.11 15.77
N TRP A 158 24.12 14.14 14.93
CA TRP A 158 25.35 14.87 14.64
C TRP A 158 25.92 15.54 15.89
N ARG A 159 25.07 16.25 16.65
CA ARG A 159 25.48 16.91 17.90
C ARG A 159 26.00 15.89 18.92
N TYR A 160 25.33 14.74 19.04
CA TYR A 160 25.78 13.66 19.92
C TYR A 160 27.16 13.12 19.50
N TRP A 161 27.37 12.94 18.20
CA TRP A 161 28.65 12.48 17.65
C TRP A 161 29.78 13.50 17.84
N CYS A 162 29.53 14.80 17.62
CA CYS A 162 30.52 15.84 17.87
C CYS A 162 30.92 15.95 19.35
N CYS A 163 29.96 15.90 20.29
CA CYS A 163 30.29 15.89 21.72
C CYS A 163 31.11 14.66 22.10
N HIS A 164 30.78 13.49 21.53
CA HIS A 164 31.52 12.27 21.80
C HIS A 164 32.97 12.32 21.27
N ILE A 165 33.21 12.96 20.12
CA ILE A 165 34.57 13.15 19.58
C ILE A 165 35.37 14.16 20.41
N ASN A 166 34.76 15.29 20.77
CA ASN A 166 35.45 16.32 21.55
C ASN A 166 35.97 15.78 22.90
N ASN A 167 35.14 14.98 23.59
CA ASN A 167 35.54 14.34 24.85
C ASN A 167 36.66 13.29 24.69
N ARG A 168 36.91 12.78 23.47
CA ARG A 168 38.03 11.86 23.22
C ARG A 168 39.35 12.59 22.94
N ILE A 169 39.32 13.83 22.45
CA ILE A 169 40.52 14.60 22.09
C ILE A 169 41.10 15.33 23.30
N GLU A 170 40.26 15.81 24.22
CA GLU A 170 40.69 16.49 25.46
C GLU A 170 41.73 15.72 26.32
N PRO A 171 41.62 14.39 26.54
CA PRO A 171 42.61 13.68 27.35
C PRO A 171 43.99 13.58 26.70
N GLU A 172 44.10 13.50 25.36
CA GLU A 172 45.42 13.42 24.70
C GLU A 172 46.21 14.72 24.84
N ASN A 173 45.58 15.87 24.58
CA ASN A 173 46.23 17.18 24.71
C ASN A 173 46.70 17.46 26.15
N ASN A 174 45.98 16.94 27.15
CA ASN A 174 46.32 17.11 28.56
C ASN A 174 47.50 16.23 29.01
N ILE A 175 47.74 15.10 28.32
CA ILE A 175 48.91 14.24 28.54
C ILE A 175 50.14 14.84 27.87
N GLU A 176 49.99 15.33 26.63
CA GLU A 176 51.09 15.92 25.86
C GLU A 176 51.61 17.23 26.50
N GLY A 177 50.70 18.07 27.01
CA GLY A 177 51.08 19.26 27.79
C GLY A 177 51.80 18.93 29.10
N ARG A 178 51.43 17.83 29.79
CA ARG A 178 52.09 17.39 31.03
C ARG A 178 53.50 16.86 30.78
N ASN A 179 53.69 16.10 29.71
CA ASN A 179 55.00 15.58 29.33
C ASN A 179 55.98 16.70 28.95
N SER A 180 55.50 17.72 28.23
CA SER A 180 56.30 18.89 27.87
C SER A 180 56.79 19.68 29.08
N GLN A 181 55.98 19.72 30.15
CA GLN A 181 56.32 20.47 31.37
C GLN A 181 57.29 19.70 32.28
N MET A 182 57.24 18.37 32.30
CA MET A 182 58.26 17.55 32.99
C MET A 182 59.64 17.69 32.32
N GLU A 183 59.70 17.77 30.99
CA GLU A 183 60.96 17.89 30.24
C GLU A 183 61.63 19.27 30.42
N SER A 184 60.85 20.33 30.70
CA SER A 184 61.41 21.64 31.06
C SER A 184 61.96 21.70 32.48
N ASP A 185 61.35 20.99 33.43
CA ASP A 185 61.80 20.99 34.84
C ASP A 185 63.08 20.16 35.05
N GLU A 186 63.36 19.17 34.18
CA GLU A 186 64.57 18.34 34.25
C GLU A 186 65.83 19.06 33.72
N ASN A 187 65.67 20.18 33.01
CA ASN A 187 66.77 20.95 32.41
C ASN A 187 67.19 22.20 33.22
N ILE A 188 66.68 22.37 34.45
CA ILE A 188 67.04 23.45 35.39
C ILE A 188 67.86 22.88 36.55
#